data_AF-A0A2L1KFW6-F1
#
_entry.id   AF-A0A2L1KFW6-F1
#
_cell.length_a   1.000
_cell.length_b   1.000
_cell.length_c   1.000
_cell.angle_alpha   90.00
_cell.angle_beta   90.00
_cell.angle_gamma   90.00
#
_symmetry.space_group_name_H-M   'P 1'
#
loop_
_entity.id
_entity.type
_entity.pdbx_description
1 polymer ?
#
loop_
_entity_poly.entity_id
_entity_poly.type
_entity_poly.pdbx_seq_one_letter_code
_entity_poly.pdbx_strand_id
1 'polypeptide(L)' 'METRLWTVARFPVGSWTTGGSPEDSDYEFSEVYQIPAESREKATKKAQAVRSRLKKKGLPFPTQKQPYREDFK' A
#
# COMPACT_ATOMS: atom_id res chain seq x y z
N MET A 1 14.53 9.45 12.51
CA MET A 1 13.68 8.26 12.62
C MET A 1 14.07 7.31 11.51
N GLU A 2 14.15 6.01 11.78
CA GLU A 2 14.55 5.04 10.78
C GLU A 2 13.40 4.77 9.80
N THR A 3 13.69 4.84 8.50
CA THR A 3 12.72 4.52 7.45
C THR A 3 12.72 3.02 7.24
N ARG A 4 11.54 2.40 7.26
CA ARG A 4 11.38 0.98 6.96
C ARG A 4 10.28 0.75 5.93
N LEU A 5 10.32 -0.40 5.27
CA LEU A 5 9.29 -0.80 4.33
C LEU A 5 8.04 -1.25 5.08
N TRP A 6 6.90 -0.67 4.72
CA TRP A 6 5.60 -1.01 5.28
C TRP A 6 4.68 -1.60 4.22
N THR A 7 3.99 -2.68 4.57
CA THR A 7 2.84 -3.16 3.80
C THR A 7 1.60 -2.39 4.23
N VAL A 8 0.92 -1.77 3.28
CA VAL A 8 -0.35 -1.10 3.45
C VAL A 8 -1.34 -1.75 2.49
N ALA A 9 -2.46 -2.25 3.03
CA ALA A 9 -3.50 -2.87 2.23
C ALA A 9 -4.79 -2.06 2.30
N ARG A 10 -5.52 -2.01 1.19
CA ARG A 10 -6.89 -1.49 1.13
C ARG A 10 -7.83 -2.62 0.73
N PHE A 11 -8.76 -2.96 1.61
CA PHE A 11 -9.74 -4.01 1.36
C PHE A 11 -10.79 -3.55 0.35
N PRO A 12 -11.50 -4.49 -0.32
CA PRO A 12 -12.61 -4.16 -1.23
C PRO A 12 -13.69 -3.26 -0.60
N VAL A 13 -13.97 -3.48 0.70
CA VAL A 13 -14.91 -2.67 1.50
C VAL A 13 -14.44 -1.23 1.73
N GLY A 14 -13.18 -0.95 1.44
CA GLY A 14 -12.57 0.38 1.44
C GLY A 14 -11.85 0.80 2.71
N SER A 15 -11.77 -0.10 3.70
CA SER A 15 -10.92 0.07 4.87
C SER A 15 -9.44 -0.09 4.53
N TRP A 16 -8.59 0.54 5.32
CA TRP A 16 -7.14 0.48 5.22
C TRP A 16 -6.56 -0.27 6.41
N THR A 17 -5.49 -1.03 6.17
CA THR A 17 -4.67 -1.64 7.23
C THR A 17 -3.19 -1.46 6.92
N THR A 18 -2.34 -1.60 7.92
CA THR A 18 -0.90 -1.39 7.79
C THR A 18 -0.14 -2.36 8.70
N GLY A 19 0.74 -3.17 8.09
CA GLY A 19 1.43 -4.28 8.74
C GLY A 19 1.32 -5.55 7.91
N GLY A 20 1.80 -6.67 8.46
CA GLY A 20 1.75 -7.98 7.81
C GLY A 20 2.68 -8.11 6.59
N SER A 21 2.70 -9.32 6.04
CA SER A 21 3.36 -9.62 4.77
C SER A 21 2.46 -9.16 3.61
N PRO A 22 3.02 -8.66 2.49
CA PRO A 22 2.21 -8.43 1.28
C PRO A 22 1.56 -9.71 0.74
N GLU A 23 2.08 -10.89 1.07
CA GLU A 23 1.60 -12.20 0.61
C GLU A 23 0.58 -12.83 1.56
N ASP A 24 0.15 -12.11 2.60
CA ASP A 24 -0.83 -12.59 3.56
C ASP A 24 -2.17 -12.91 2.87
N SER A 25 -2.75 -14.07 3.15
CA SER A 25 -4.03 -14.51 2.56
C SER A 25 -5.17 -13.54 2.86
N ASP A 26 -5.12 -12.81 3.98
CA ASP A 26 -6.07 -11.74 4.28
C ASP A 26 -6.09 -10.65 3.19
N TYR A 27 -5.01 -10.51 2.43
CA TYR A 27 -4.87 -9.51 1.37
C TYR A 27 -5.18 -10.01 -0.04
N GLU A 28 -5.65 -11.24 -0.22
CA GLU A 28 -5.87 -11.86 -1.55
C GLU A 28 -6.64 -10.97 -2.54
N PHE A 29 -7.68 -10.29 -2.06
CA PHE A 29 -8.52 -9.38 -2.86
C PHE A 29 -8.24 -7.89 -2.61
N SER A 30 -7.18 -7.59 -1.87
CA SER A 30 -6.85 -6.23 -1.45
C SER A 30 -5.92 -5.53 -2.44
N GLU A 31 -6.03 -4.20 -2.48
CA GLU A 31 -5.01 -3.37 -3.09
C GLU A 31 -3.80 -3.31 -2.14
N VAL A 32 -2.60 -3.71 -2.59
CA VAL A 32 -1.41 -3.80 -1.71
C VAL A 32 -0.32 -2.81 -2.14
N TYR A 33 0.21 -2.08 -1.17
CA TYR A 33 1.24 -1.05 -1.35
C TYR A 33 2.39 -1.31 -0.37
N GLN A 34 3.61 -1.44 -0.88
CA GLN A 34 4.84 -1.49 -0.11
C GLN A 34 5.52 -0.12 -0.15
N ILE A 35 5.49 0.57 0.99
CA ILE A 35 5.85 1.98 1.11
C ILE A 35 6.96 2.17 2.16
N PRO A 36 8.11 2.77 1.81
CA PRO A 36 9.11 3.15 2.79
C PRO A 36 8.64 4.39 3.56
N ALA A 37 8.55 4.26 4.90
CA ALA A 37 8.15 5.35 5.77
C ALA A 37 8.71 5.20 7.20
N GLU A 38 8.77 6.32 7.90
CA GLU A 38 9.21 6.38 9.29
C GLU A 38 8.14 5.90 10.28
N SER A 39 6.86 5.86 9.88
CA SER A 39 5.76 5.44 10.73
C SER A 39 4.59 4.84 9.94
N ARG A 40 3.71 4.09 10.63
CA ARG A 40 2.47 3.51 10.06
C ARG A 40 1.62 4.59 9.40
N GLU A 41 1.36 5.67 10.13
CA GLU A 41 0.51 6.76 9.65
C GLU A 41 1.07 7.43 8.39
N LYS A 42 2.39 7.63 8.32
CA LYS A 42 3.06 8.15 7.11
C LYS A 42 2.94 7.17 5.95
N ALA A 43 3.10 5.87 6.19
CA ALA A 43 2.93 4.84 5.16
C ALA A 43 1.50 4.84 4.60
N THR A 44 0.47 4.87 5.46
CA THR A 44 -0.93 4.91 5.03
C THR A 44 -1.24 6.14 4.19
N LYS A 45 -0.78 7.34 4.62
CA LYS A 45 -0.99 8.59 3.85
C LYS A 45 -0.32 8.54 2.48
N LYS A 46 0.90 8.03 2.39
CA LYS A 46 1.60 7.84 1.12
C LYS A 46 0.87 6.85 0.20
N ALA A 47 0.43 5.70 0.72
CA ALA A 47 -0.34 4.73 -0.06
C ALA A 47 -1.65 5.32 -0.60
N GLN A 48 -2.36 6.11 0.21
CA GLN A 48 -3.56 6.85 -0.23
C GLN A 48 -3.26 7.84 -1.35
N ALA A 49 -2.14 8.57 -1.26
CA ALA A 49 -1.71 9.49 -2.31
C ALA A 49 -1.37 8.76 -3.62
N VAL A 50 -0.66 7.62 -3.55
CA VAL A 50 -0.38 6.75 -4.70
C VAL A 50 -1.69 6.31 -5.36
N ARG A 51 -2.64 5.77 -4.58
CA ARG A 51 -3.94 5.34 -5.08
C ARG A 51 -4.69 6.47 -5.79
N SER A 52 -4.72 7.65 -5.17
CA SER A 52 -5.36 8.84 -5.76
C SER A 52 -4.74 9.19 -7.12
N ARG A 53 -3.40 9.12 -7.22
CA ARG A 53 -2.68 9.35 -8.47
C ARG A 53 -2.99 8.30 -9.54
N LEU A 54 -3.03 7.02 -9.17
CA LEU A 54 -3.40 5.93 -10.09
C LEU A 54 -4.83 6.13 -10.63
N LYS A 55 -5.77 6.43 -9.73
CA LYS A 55 -7.17 6.73 -10.09
C LYS A 55 -7.24 7.90 -11.06
N LYS A 56 -6.55 9.01 -10.77
CA LYS A 56 -6.52 10.20 -11.64
C LYS A 56 -5.94 9.89 -13.02
N LYS A 57 -4.99 8.97 -13.11
CA LYS A 57 -4.35 8.55 -14.36
C LYS A 57 -5.11 7.44 -15.09
N GLY A 58 -6.19 6.90 -14.52
CA GLY A 58 -6.89 5.74 -15.08
C GLY A 58 -6.02 4.47 -15.12
N LEU A 59 -5.00 4.39 -14.27
CA LEU A 59 -4.12 3.23 -14.19
C LEU A 59 -4.74 2.15 -13.29
N PRO A 60 -4.43 0.86 -13.53
CA PRO A 60 -4.88 -0.22 -12.66
C PRO A 60 -4.34 -0.03 -11.24
N PHE A 61 -5.15 -0.40 -10.26
CA PHE A 61 -4.71 -0.46 -8.87
C PHE A 61 -3.81 -1.67 -8.65
N PRO A 62 -2.80 -1.56 -7.77
CA PRO A 62 -1.98 -2.71 -7.42
C PRO A 62 -2.83 -3.76 -6.71
N THR A 63 -2.41 -5.02 -6.80
CA THR A 63 -3.05 -6.16 -6.14
C THR A 63 -2.03 -6.82 -5.23
N GLN A 64 -2.46 -7.77 -4.39
CA GLN A 64 -1.54 -8.60 -3.61
C GLN A 64 -0.48 -9.29 -4.47
N LYS A 65 -0.87 -9.83 -5.63
CA LYS A 65 0.02 -10.53 -6.57
C LYS A 65 1.00 -9.60 -7.28
N GLN A 66 0.62 -8.34 -7.45
CA GLN A 66 1.44 -7.31 -8.05
C GLN A 66 1.37 -6.02 -7.20
N PRO A 67 2.06 -6.02 -6.04
CA PRO A 67 1.98 -4.91 -5.11
C PRO A 67 2.70 -3.70 -5.68
N TYR A 68 2.23 -2.50 -5.33
CA TYR A 68 2.97 -1.28 -5.61
C TYR A 68 4.24 -1.26 -4.77
N ARG A 69 5.39 -1.01 -5.38
CA ARG A 69 6.67 -0.88 -4.66
C ARG A 69 7.22 0.53 -4.85
N GLU A 70 7.28 1.29 -3.76
CA GLU A 70 7.99 2.57 -3.73
C GLU A 70 9.44 2.32 -3.31
N ASP A 71 10.38 2.85 -4.09
CA ASP A 71 11.81 2.76 -3.81
C ASP A 71 12.20 3.62 -2.60
N PHE A 72 13.24 3.22 -1.88
CA PHE A 72 13.79 4.02 -0.78
C PHE A 72 14.47 5.26 -1.36
N LYS A 73 13.80 6.40 -1.29
CA LYS A 73 14.35 7.70 -1.67
C LYS A 73 15.22 8.31 -0.59
#